data_AF-A0A9E4V3K0-F1
#
_entry.id   AF-A0A9E4V3K0-F1
#
_cell.length_a   1.000
_cell.length_b   1.000
_cell.length_c   1.000
_cell.angle_alpha   90.00
_cell.angle_beta   90.00
_cell.angle_gamma   90.00
#
_symmetry.space_group_name_H-M   'P 1'
#
loop_
_entity.id
_entity.type
_entity.pdbx_description
1 polymer ?
#
loop_
_entity_poly.entity_id
_entity_poly.type
_entity_poly.pdbx_seq_one_letter_code
_entity_poly.pdbx_strand_id
1 'polypeptide(L)'
;PKPKITLSSSEANIGDVVDVDATGFPPSSGLSVLSIGGADVRSGVVTTDTQGSLSTSFIVPGVTGSNIVTVKIGAETVSTSISVLAVGGSAAAATTAPAEIFADIIANDDNLVRVWRFSNATQTWEFYDPRPAFEQANTLEKSGAGDIVWVNVTSEQAFQSTTLFPGWNLISLD
;
A
#
# COMPACT_ATOMS: atom_id res chain seq x y z
N PRO A 1 -31.91 -19.88 -0.50
CA PRO A 1 -30.52 -19.54 -0.89
C PRO A 1 -29.67 -19.36 0.38
N LYS A 2 -28.37 -19.67 0.36
CA LYS A 2 -27.50 -19.36 1.50
C LYS A 2 -27.06 -17.88 1.41
N PRO A 3 -27.06 -17.13 2.52
CA PRO A 3 -26.55 -15.76 2.54
C PRO A 3 -25.11 -15.67 2.02
N LYS A 4 -24.84 -14.69 1.15
CA LYS A 4 -23.53 -14.45 0.56
C LYS A 4 -23.28 -12.95 0.43
N ILE A 5 -22.01 -12.57 0.57
CA ILE A 5 -21.55 -11.20 0.38
C ILE A 5 -20.39 -11.17 -0.60
N THR A 6 -20.37 -10.16 -1.45
CA THR A 6 -19.26 -9.82 -2.35
C THR A 6 -18.90 -8.36 -2.19
N LEU A 7 -17.60 -8.08 -2.15
CA LEU A 7 -17.07 -6.71 -2.15
C LEU A 7 -16.65 -6.36 -3.57
N SER A 8 -16.72 -5.08 -3.94
CA SER A 8 -16.20 -4.62 -5.24
C SER A 8 -14.68 -4.79 -5.37
N SER A 9 -13.96 -4.85 -4.24
CA SER A 9 -12.52 -5.15 -4.19
C SER A 9 -12.15 -5.95 -2.95
N SER A 10 -11.13 -6.81 -3.06
CA SER A 10 -10.48 -7.49 -1.93
C SER A 10 -9.33 -6.68 -1.31
N GLU A 11 -8.95 -5.56 -1.93
CA GLU A 11 -7.89 -4.65 -1.48
C GLU A 11 -8.32 -3.19 -1.66
N ALA A 12 -8.08 -2.33 -0.66
CA ALA A 12 -8.44 -0.91 -0.72
C ALA A 12 -7.52 -0.03 0.14
N ASN A 13 -7.43 1.26 -0.15
CA ASN A 13 -6.73 2.24 0.67
C ASN A 13 -7.69 2.86 1.69
N ILE A 14 -7.16 3.43 2.77
CA ILE A 14 -7.96 4.24 3.71
C ILE A 14 -8.59 5.41 2.95
N GLY A 15 -9.89 5.61 3.12
CA GLY A 15 -10.67 6.64 2.43
C GLY A 15 -11.31 6.17 1.11
N ASP A 16 -10.92 5.01 0.58
CA ASP A 16 -11.59 4.46 -0.61
C ASP A 16 -13.04 4.07 -0.30
N VAL A 17 -13.90 4.13 -1.31
CA VAL A 17 -15.29 3.65 -1.23
C VAL A 17 -15.33 2.22 -1.73
N VAL A 18 -15.82 1.30 -0.90
CA VAL A 18 -16.00 -0.12 -1.25
C VAL A 18 -17.48 -0.43 -1.28
N ASP A 19 -17.93 -1.05 -2.39
CA ASP A 19 -19.31 -1.51 -2.54
C ASP A 19 -19.46 -2.93 -1.98
N VAL A 20 -20.62 -3.18 -1.42
CA VAL A 20 -21.01 -4.43 -0.76
C VAL A 20 -22.31 -4.91 -1.36
N ASP A 21 -22.26 -6.06 -2.02
CA ASP A 21 -23.43 -6.75 -2.54
C ASP A 21 -23.74 -7.96 -1.67
N ALA A 22 -24.94 -7.97 -1.10
CA ALA A 22 -25.48 -9.03 -0.27
C ALA A 22 -26.62 -9.72 -1.01
N THR A 23 -26.62 -11.07 -1.02
CA THR A 23 -27.66 -11.89 -1.65
C THR A 23 -28.04 -13.06 -0.77
N GLY A 24 -29.28 -13.53 -0.89
CA GLY A 24 -29.76 -14.71 -0.16
C GLY A 24 -30.00 -14.49 1.33
N PHE A 25 -30.11 -13.23 1.78
CA PHE A 25 -30.51 -12.87 3.13
C PHE A 25 -32.05 -12.92 3.29
N PRO A 26 -32.58 -12.86 4.52
CA PRO A 26 -34.02 -12.75 4.72
C PRO A 26 -34.57 -11.48 4.01
N PRO A 27 -35.71 -11.58 3.30
CA PRO A 27 -36.29 -10.44 2.59
C PRO A 27 -36.80 -9.37 3.57
N SER A 28 -36.87 -8.12 3.11
CA SER A 28 -37.38 -6.96 3.87
C SER A 28 -36.74 -6.81 5.27
N SER A 29 -35.46 -7.16 5.39
CA SER A 29 -34.73 -7.18 6.66
C SER A 29 -33.66 -6.11 6.71
N GLY A 30 -33.53 -5.45 7.85
CA GLY A 30 -32.58 -4.35 8.04
C GLY A 30 -31.14 -4.82 8.26
N LEU A 31 -30.20 -4.05 7.70
CA LEU A 31 -28.77 -4.14 7.99
C LEU A 31 -28.49 -3.63 9.41
N SER A 32 -28.11 -4.54 10.31
CA SER A 32 -27.86 -4.23 11.72
C SER A 32 -26.38 -4.13 12.09
N VAL A 33 -25.50 -4.74 11.30
CA VAL A 33 -24.04 -4.62 11.44
C VAL A 33 -23.43 -4.55 10.06
N LEU A 34 -22.54 -3.59 9.83
CA LEU A 34 -21.54 -3.58 8.76
C LEU A 34 -20.28 -3.00 9.37
N SER A 35 -19.28 -3.84 9.60
CA SER A 35 -18.05 -3.44 10.28
C SER A 35 -16.82 -4.00 9.59
N ILE A 36 -15.72 -3.26 9.65
CA ILE A 36 -14.40 -3.68 9.18
C ILE A 36 -13.41 -3.62 10.34
N GLY A 37 -12.76 -4.74 10.65
CA GLY A 37 -11.79 -4.79 11.77
C GLY A 37 -12.41 -4.43 13.13
N GLY A 38 -13.74 -4.57 13.27
CA GLY A 38 -14.51 -4.17 14.44
C GLY A 38 -15.00 -2.71 14.45
N ALA A 39 -14.57 -1.87 13.50
CA ALA A 39 -15.09 -0.51 13.35
C ALA A 39 -16.43 -0.52 12.58
N ASP A 40 -17.45 0.14 13.11
CA ASP A 40 -18.76 0.30 12.44
C ASP A 40 -18.64 1.29 11.28
N VAL A 41 -19.01 0.87 10.07
CA VAL A 41 -18.91 1.66 8.84
C VAL A 41 -20.25 1.78 8.12
N ARG A 42 -21.36 1.50 8.82
CA ARG A 42 -22.71 1.68 8.29
C ARG A 42 -22.98 3.13 7.90
N SER A 43 -23.65 3.31 6.77
CA SER A 43 -24.20 4.59 6.35
C SER A 43 -25.71 4.46 6.14
N GLY A 44 -26.48 5.23 6.91
CA GLY A 44 -27.94 5.25 6.82
C GLY A 44 -28.63 3.94 7.21
N VAL A 45 -29.90 3.82 6.80
CA VAL A 45 -30.73 2.63 7.00
C VAL A 45 -30.87 1.94 5.66
N VAL A 46 -30.45 0.68 5.58
CA VAL A 46 -30.53 -0.13 4.36
C VAL A 46 -31.27 -1.43 4.69
N THR A 47 -32.20 -1.83 3.82
CA THR A 47 -33.03 -3.02 3.96
C THR A 47 -32.93 -3.88 2.71
N THR A 48 -32.96 -5.20 2.86
CA THR A 48 -33.04 -6.10 1.71
C THR A 48 -34.35 -5.94 0.95
N ASP A 49 -34.31 -6.23 -0.35
CA ASP A 49 -35.49 -6.29 -1.19
C ASP A 49 -36.37 -7.52 -0.89
N THR A 50 -37.42 -7.71 -1.69
CA THR A 50 -38.35 -8.84 -1.57
C THR A 50 -37.72 -10.19 -1.91
N GLN A 51 -36.53 -10.21 -2.50
CA GLN A 51 -35.76 -11.40 -2.84
C GLN A 51 -34.59 -11.66 -1.88
N GLY A 52 -34.34 -10.76 -0.91
CA GLY A 52 -33.25 -10.90 0.05
C GLY A 52 -31.91 -10.36 -0.45
N SER A 53 -31.92 -9.43 -1.41
CA SER A 53 -30.73 -8.76 -1.95
C SER A 53 -30.60 -7.33 -1.41
N LEU A 54 -29.37 -6.86 -1.26
CA LEU A 54 -29.04 -5.52 -0.78
C LEU A 54 -27.70 -5.09 -1.37
N SER A 55 -27.62 -3.83 -1.83
CA SER A 55 -26.35 -3.19 -2.21
C SER A 55 -26.16 -1.93 -1.37
N THR A 56 -24.96 -1.78 -0.80
CA THR A 56 -24.56 -0.60 -0.02
C THR A 56 -23.07 -0.35 -0.19
N SER A 57 -22.58 0.80 0.21
CA SER A 57 -21.14 1.09 0.24
C SER A 57 -20.68 1.59 1.60
N PHE A 58 -19.38 1.53 1.84
CA PHE A 58 -18.73 2.13 3.00
C PHE A 58 -17.39 2.76 2.62
N ILE A 59 -16.96 3.75 3.42
CA ILE A 59 -15.63 4.34 3.32
C ILE A 59 -14.69 3.53 4.20
N VAL A 60 -13.55 3.10 3.64
CA VAL A 60 -12.53 2.35 4.37
C VAL A 60 -11.96 3.23 5.50
N PRO A 61 -12.10 2.83 6.78
CA PRO A 61 -11.62 3.61 7.90
C PRO A 61 -10.11 3.44 8.07
N GLY A 62 -9.52 4.11 9.07
CA GLY A 62 -8.09 4.05 9.38
C GLY A 62 -7.59 2.73 9.97
N VAL A 63 -8.10 1.58 9.49
CA VAL A 63 -7.56 0.25 9.80
C VAL A 63 -6.54 -0.12 8.73
N THR A 64 -5.57 -0.98 9.04
CA THR A 64 -4.52 -1.42 8.11
C THR A 64 -4.34 -2.93 8.14
N GLY A 65 -3.83 -3.51 7.06
CA GLY A 65 -3.60 -4.94 6.93
C GLY A 65 -4.88 -5.74 6.66
N SER A 66 -4.84 -7.03 6.91
CA SER A 66 -6.00 -7.91 6.70
C SER A 66 -7.06 -7.66 7.76
N ASN A 67 -8.26 -7.29 7.31
CA ASN A 67 -9.40 -6.99 8.16
C ASN A 67 -10.59 -7.87 7.77
N ILE A 68 -11.39 -8.24 8.78
CA ILE A 68 -12.66 -8.93 8.55
C ILE A 68 -13.75 -7.90 8.37
N VAL A 69 -14.50 -8.03 7.27
CA VAL A 69 -15.76 -7.34 7.02
C VAL A 69 -16.88 -8.24 7.51
N THR A 70 -17.63 -7.80 8.51
CA THR A 70 -18.78 -8.52 9.08
C THR A 70 -20.05 -7.78 8.75
N VAL A 71 -21.05 -8.52 8.29
CA VAL A 71 -22.36 -8.01 7.91
C VAL A 71 -23.43 -8.85 8.55
N LYS A 72 -24.40 -8.18 9.17
CA LYS A 72 -25.57 -8.82 9.78
C LYS A 72 -26.85 -8.21 9.27
N ILE A 73 -27.68 -9.02 8.62
CA ILE A 73 -28.99 -8.62 8.10
C ILE A 73 -30.03 -9.58 8.67
N GLY A 74 -30.99 -9.04 9.43
CA GLY A 74 -31.91 -9.86 10.21
C GLY A 74 -31.18 -10.76 11.22
N ALA A 75 -31.46 -12.07 11.18
CA ALA A 75 -30.81 -13.07 12.04
C ALA A 75 -29.50 -13.63 11.47
N GLU A 76 -29.19 -13.35 10.20
CA GLU A 76 -28.05 -13.94 9.49
C GLU A 76 -26.81 -13.07 9.58
N THR A 77 -25.65 -13.69 9.82
CA THR A 77 -24.35 -13.02 9.87
C THR A 77 -23.40 -13.69 8.89
N VAL A 78 -22.79 -12.90 8.02
CA VAL A 78 -21.77 -13.35 7.06
C VAL A 78 -20.54 -12.47 7.21
N SER A 79 -19.37 -13.06 7.02
CA SER A 79 -18.10 -12.33 7.04
C SER A 79 -17.27 -12.65 5.82
N THR A 80 -16.47 -11.69 5.38
CA THR A 80 -15.46 -11.80 4.33
C THR A 80 -14.21 -11.03 4.76
N SER A 81 -13.11 -11.15 4.04
CA SER A 81 -11.87 -10.41 4.33
C SER A 81 -11.60 -9.33 3.29
N ILE A 82 -10.98 -8.24 3.72
CA ILE A 82 -10.42 -7.20 2.86
C ILE A 82 -9.01 -6.84 3.37
N SER A 83 -8.07 -6.60 2.47
CA SER A 83 -6.76 -6.05 2.81
C SER A 83 -6.81 -4.53 2.70
N VAL A 84 -6.53 -3.82 3.81
CA VAL A 84 -6.43 -2.36 3.79
C VAL A 84 -4.97 -1.96 3.72
N LEU A 85 -4.62 -1.33 2.61
CA LEU A 85 -3.32 -0.70 2.46
C LEU A 85 -3.30 0.53 3.36
N ALA A 86 -2.24 0.67 4.17
CA ALA A 86 -1.99 1.94 4.83
C ALA A 86 -2.02 3.04 3.76
N VAL A 87 -2.67 4.16 4.05
CA VAL A 87 -2.42 5.38 3.26
C VAL A 87 -0.93 5.64 3.43
N GLY A 88 -0.16 5.20 2.43
CA GLY A 88 1.13 5.80 2.17
C GLY A 88 0.80 7.25 1.97
N GLY A 89 1.13 8.10 2.94
CA GLY A 89 1.09 9.54 2.73
C GLY A 89 1.72 9.77 1.37
N SER A 90 1.02 10.53 0.50
CA SER A 90 1.44 10.69 -0.89
C SER A 90 2.93 11.05 -0.88
N ALA A 91 3.79 10.07 -1.19
CA ALA A 91 5.21 10.31 -1.27
C ALA A 91 5.37 11.38 -2.34
N ALA A 92 6.15 12.42 -2.05
CA ALA A 92 6.48 13.40 -3.05
C ALA A 92 6.97 12.63 -4.28
N ALA A 93 6.48 12.99 -5.47
CA ALA A 93 6.85 12.27 -6.68
C ALA A 93 8.38 12.26 -6.80
N ALA A 94 8.97 11.08 -6.94
CA ALA A 94 10.38 10.92 -7.22
C ALA A 94 10.71 11.60 -8.55
N THR A 95 11.54 12.65 -8.53
CA THR A 95 11.87 13.44 -9.72
C THR A 95 13.36 13.46 -10.05
N THR A 96 14.23 13.13 -9.10
CA THR A 96 15.68 13.30 -9.23
C THR A 96 16.35 11.99 -9.63
N ALA A 97 17.27 12.04 -10.58
CA ALA A 97 18.01 10.85 -11.03
C ALA A 97 18.99 10.37 -9.94
N PRO A 98 19.21 9.05 -9.78
CA PRO A 98 20.12 8.53 -8.76
C PRO A 98 21.57 9.02 -8.94
N ALA A 99 22.01 9.27 -10.18
CA ALA A 99 23.33 9.84 -10.45
C ALA A 99 23.53 11.22 -9.81
N GLU A 100 22.46 12.01 -9.69
CA GLU A 100 22.50 13.33 -9.04
C GLU A 100 22.42 13.18 -7.51
N ILE A 101 21.55 12.29 -7.02
CA ILE A 101 21.37 12.05 -5.58
C ILE A 101 22.67 11.53 -4.93
N PHE A 102 23.37 10.62 -5.60
CA PHE A 102 24.56 9.95 -5.06
C PHE A 102 25.87 10.49 -5.61
N ALA A 103 25.86 11.67 -6.26
CA ALA A 103 27.03 12.27 -6.90
C ALA A 103 28.24 12.38 -5.96
N ASP A 104 28.03 12.81 -4.70
CA ASP A 104 29.10 12.96 -3.71
C ASP A 104 29.74 11.63 -3.29
N ILE A 105 28.99 10.53 -3.32
CA ILE A 105 29.52 9.20 -3.03
C ILE A 105 30.29 8.67 -4.24
N ILE A 106 29.75 8.86 -5.44
CA ILE A 106 30.40 8.44 -6.69
C ILE A 106 31.74 9.17 -6.87
N ALA A 107 31.78 10.48 -6.61
CA ALA A 107 32.98 11.29 -6.73
C ALA A 107 34.07 10.95 -5.70
N ASN A 108 33.72 10.23 -4.63
CA ASN A 108 34.65 9.80 -3.60
C ASN A 108 35.28 8.44 -3.97
N ASP A 109 36.18 8.41 -4.95
CA ASP A 109 36.92 7.20 -5.35
C ASP A 109 36.01 6.01 -5.74
N ASP A 110 34.95 6.29 -6.51
CA ASP A 110 33.94 5.30 -6.93
C ASP A 110 33.34 4.52 -5.75
N ASN A 111 33.16 5.18 -4.59
CA ASN A 111 32.71 4.55 -3.36
C ASN A 111 31.33 3.88 -3.49
N LEU A 112 30.46 4.39 -4.37
CA LEU A 112 29.14 3.81 -4.60
C LEU A 112 29.21 2.54 -5.46
N VAL A 113 28.78 1.40 -4.90
CA VAL A 113 28.69 0.13 -5.63
C VAL A 113 27.32 -0.07 -6.27
N ARG A 114 26.24 0.10 -5.50
CA ARG A 114 24.88 -0.17 -5.98
C ARG A 114 23.81 0.40 -5.06
N VAL A 115 22.67 0.76 -5.64
CA VAL A 115 21.45 1.16 -4.94
C VAL A 115 20.30 0.26 -5.35
N TRP A 116 19.48 -0.17 -4.39
CA TRP A 116 18.20 -0.83 -4.63
C TRP A 116 17.06 -0.06 -3.98
N ARG A 117 15.94 0.01 -4.68
CA ARG A 117 14.67 0.55 -4.19
C ARG A 117 13.54 -0.42 -4.55
N PHE A 118 12.59 -0.57 -3.63
CA PHE A 118 11.33 -1.25 -3.93
C PHE A 118 10.26 -0.19 -4.21
N SER A 119 9.72 -0.16 -5.42
CA SER A 119 8.61 0.71 -5.77
C SER A 119 7.31 0.10 -5.25
N ASN A 120 6.68 0.73 -4.25
CA ASN A 120 5.39 0.26 -3.73
C ASN A 120 4.24 0.45 -4.75
N ALA A 121 4.39 1.40 -5.69
CA ALA A 121 3.39 1.68 -6.71
C ALA A 121 3.31 0.57 -7.77
N THR A 122 4.46 0.04 -8.20
CA THR A 122 4.55 -1.00 -9.24
C THR A 122 4.87 -2.38 -8.67
N GLN A 123 5.16 -2.50 -7.36
CA GLN A 123 5.62 -3.71 -6.68
C GLN A 123 6.86 -4.34 -7.33
N THR A 124 7.75 -3.51 -7.87
CA THR A 124 8.97 -3.94 -8.57
C THR A 124 10.22 -3.48 -7.83
N TRP A 125 11.27 -4.28 -7.94
CA TRP A 125 12.61 -3.89 -7.55
C TRP A 125 13.27 -3.11 -8.68
N GLU A 126 13.88 -2.00 -8.30
CA GLU A 126 14.64 -1.11 -9.19
C GLU A 126 16.05 -0.97 -8.64
N PHE A 127 17.04 -0.87 -9.54
CA PHE A 127 18.43 -0.67 -9.12
C PHE A 127 19.19 0.35 -9.95
N TYR A 128 20.22 0.89 -9.33
CA TYR A 128 21.20 1.76 -9.95
C TYR A 128 22.62 1.31 -9.58
N ASP A 129 23.50 1.22 -10.56
CA ASP A 129 24.93 0.95 -10.43
C ASP A 129 25.67 1.97 -11.32
N PRO A 130 26.57 2.80 -10.76
CA PRO A 130 27.22 3.88 -11.50
C PRO A 130 28.29 3.37 -12.48
N ARG A 131 28.69 2.10 -12.40
CA ARG A 131 29.75 1.56 -13.26
C ARG A 131 29.27 1.45 -14.71
N PRO A 132 30.09 1.83 -15.71
CA PRO A 132 29.70 1.84 -17.13
C PRO A 132 29.11 0.52 -17.65
N ALA A 133 29.54 -0.62 -17.10
CA ALA A 133 29.02 -1.94 -17.47
C ALA A 133 27.51 -2.12 -17.18
N PHE A 134 26.91 -1.29 -16.33
CA PHE A 134 25.51 -1.38 -15.92
C PHE A 134 24.63 -0.24 -16.43
N GLU A 135 25.17 0.71 -17.22
CA GLU A 135 24.40 1.87 -17.71
C GLU A 135 23.09 1.48 -18.39
N GLN A 136 23.11 0.44 -19.24
CA GLN A 136 21.93 -0.06 -19.95
C GLN A 136 21.04 -1.00 -19.13
N ALA A 137 21.51 -1.46 -17.97
CA ALA A 137 20.79 -2.38 -17.10
C ALA A 137 20.08 -1.68 -15.94
N ASN A 138 20.46 -0.43 -15.65
CA ASN A 138 19.86 0.38 -14.59
C ASN A 138 18.36 0.57 -14.84
N THR A 139 17.56 0.36 -13.79
CA THR A 139 16.09 0.49 -13.82
C THR A 139 15.56 1.53 -12.85
N LEU A 140 16.37 1.96 -11.88
CA LEU A 140 16.03 3.07 -11.00
C LEU A 140 16.27 4.39 -11.74
N GLU A 141 15.22 4.98 -12.30
CA GLU A 141 15.34 6.24 -13.04
C GLU A 141 15.25 7.46 -12.13
N LYS A 142 14.41 7.41 -11.10
CA LYS A 142 14.11 8.54 -10.22
C LYS A 142 13.95 8.10 -8.77
N SER A 143 14.38 8.95 -7.85
CA SER A 143 14.08 8.86 -6.42
C SER A 143 13.91 10.27 -5.84
N GLY A 144 13.50 10.37 -4.59
CA GLY A 144 13.37 11.63 -3.89
C GLY A 144 13.28 11.47 -2.37
N ALA A 145 13.07 12.60 -1.70
CA ALA A 145 12.91 12.68 -0.25
C ALA A 145 11.86 11.68 0.27
N GLY A 146 12.20 10.97 1.33
CA GLY A 146 11.39 9.94 1.97
C GLY A 146 11.51 8.55 1.34
N ASP A 147 12.13 8.40 0.17
CA ASP A 147 12.34 7.07 -0.43
C ASP A 147 13.30 6.23 0.43
N ILE A 148 12.91 4.98 0.69
CA ILE A 148 13.73 4.01 1.41
C ILE A 148 14.57 3.24 0.41
N VAL A 149 15.89 3.28 0.58
CA VAL A 149 16.85 2.66 -0.34
C VAL A 149 17.90 1.84 0.40
N TRP A 150 18.34 0.76 -0.24
CA TRP A 150 19.52 0.00 0.16
C TRP A 150 20.72 0.49 -0.65
N VAL A 151 21.74 1.01 0.02
CA VAL A 151 22.96 1.58 -0.60
C VAL A 151 24.17 0.75 -0.19
N ASN A 152 24.92 0.24 -1.18
CA ASN A 152 26.17 -0.46 -0.96
C ASN A 152 27.35 0.45 -1.29
N VAL A 153 28.25 0.64 -0.31
CA VAL A 153 29.46 1.45 -0.45
C VAL A 153 30.72 0.66 -0.08
N THR A 154 31.89 1.07 -0.56
CA THR A 154 33.18 0.41 -0.27
C THR A 154 33.90 0.99 0.96
N SER A 155 33.58 2.23 1.34
CA SER A 155 34.23 3.04 2.37
C SER A 155 33.21 3.86 3.16
N GLU A 156 33.54 4.16 4.41
CA GLU A 156 32.70 5.00 5.28
C GLU A 156 32.64 6.44 4.75
N GLN A 157 31.44 7.03 4.72
CA GLN A 157 31.23 8.40 4.25
C GLN A 157 29.97 9.02 4.86
N ALA A 158 30.05 10.29 5.25
CA ALA A 158 28.87 11.07 5.59
C ALA A 158 28.02 11.33 4.33
N PHE A 159 26.72 11.05 4.40
CA PHE A 159 25.79 11.22 3.29
C PHE A 159 24.46 11.73 3.82
N GLN A 160 24.05 12.92 3.38
CA GLN A 160 22.84 13.59 3.86
C GLN A 160 22.84 13.67 5.41
N SER A 161 21.71 13.36 6.08
CA SER A 161 21.62 13.32 7.55
C SER A 161 22.15 12.03 8.20
N THR A 162 22.90 11.18 7.48
CA THR A 162 23.40 9.89 8.00
C THR A 162 24.88 9.64 7.66
N THR A 163 25.42 8.52 8.14
CA THR A 163 26.74 8.00 7.80
C THR A 163 26.59 6.62 7.20
N LEU A 164 27.16 6.42 6.02
CA LEU A 164 27.23 5.13 5.35
C LEU A 164 28.47 4.39 5.82
N PHE A 165 28.32 3.10 6.10
CA PHE A 165 29.42 2.21 6.43
C PHE A 165 29.71 1.24 5.29
N PRO A 166 30.94 0.71 5.14
CA PRO A 166 31.26 -0.28 4.11
C PRO A 166 30.26 -1.45 4.10
N GLY A 167 29.72 -1.77 2.92
CA GLY A 167 28.65 -2.73 2.74
C GLY A 167 27.28 -2.08 2.58
N TRP A 168 26.22 -2.85 2.89
CA TRP A 168 24.82 -2.46 2.69
C TRP A 168 24.28 -1.62 3.84
N ASN A 169 23.72 -0.46 3.50
CA ASN A 169 23.06 0.47 4.42
C ASN A 169 21.60 0.65 3.98
N LEU A 170 20.67 0.54 4.92
CA LEU A 170 19.26 0.88 4.70
C LEU A 170 19.00 2.29 5.22
N ILE A 171 18.66 3.21 4.32
CA ILE A 171 18.47 4.63 4.64
C ILE A 171 17.18 5.16 4.03
N SER A 172 16.69 6.28 4.55
CA SER A 172 15.70 7.13 3.89
C SER A 172 16.41 8.35 3.31
N LEU A 173 16.05 8.76 2.10
CA LEU A 173 16.59 9.96 1.49
C LEU A 173 15.96 11.23 2.09
N ASP A 174 16.75 12.28 2.27
CA ASP A 174 16.32 13.60 2.73
C ASP A 174 15.62 14.43 1.65
#